data_AF-A0A927G6A7-F1
#
_entry.id   AF-A0A927G6A7-F1
#
_cell.length_a   1.000
_cell.length_b   1.000
_cell.length_c   1.000
_cell.angle_alpha   90.00
_cell.angle_beta   90.00
_cell.angle_gamma   90.00
#
_symmetry.space_group_name_H-M   'P 1'
#
loop_
_entity.id
_entity.type
_entity.pdbx_description
1 polymer ?
#
loop_
_entity_poly.entity_id
_entity_poly.type
_entity_poly.pdbx_seq_one_letter_code
_entity_poly.pdbx_strand_id
1 'polypeptide(L)'
;MSTTITDGTTVVIPTLVLDYSYEREARTIVHTVLDRSDPDITLRPVGLRTGTLTMFCLTRALAVDVEDIHRTFGLLTLTSDEEPTADMFYVATGRIGSSWDPEHNRWTVTVDYAEVLP
;
A
#
# COMPACT_ATOMS: atom_id res chain seq x y z
N MET A 1 0.20 18.03 -8.87
CA MET A 1 0.69 16.66 -8.68
C MET A 1 0.13 16.20 -7.35
N SER A 2 -0.61 15.08 -7.34
CA SER A 2 -1.45 14.67 -6.21
C SER A 2 -1.60 13.16 -6.20
N THR A 3 -1.65 12.59 -4.99
CA THR A 3 -2.10 11.21 -4.76
C THR A 3 -3.51 11.26 -4.21
N THR A 4 -4.42 10.51 -4.82
CA THR A 4 -5.83 10.46 -4.45
C THR A 4 -6.16 9.09 -3.91
N ILE A 5 -6.83 9.04 -2.76
CA ILE A 5 -7.35 7.83 -2.15
C ILE A 5 -8.87 7.97 -2.04
N THR A 6 -9.61 6.99 -2.54
CA THR A 6 -11.07 7.03 -2.57
C THR A 6 -11.70 5.67 -2.28
N ASP A 7 -12.84 5.68 -1.59
CA ASP A 7 -13.72 4.52 -1.40
C ASP A 7 -14.92 4.54 -2.39
N GLY A 8 -14.92 5.48 -3.34
CA GLY A 8 -16.01 5.72 -4.29
C GLY A 8 -17.05 6.75 -3.82
N THR A 9 -17.06 7.12 -2.53
CA THR A 9 -17.96 8.12 -1.93
C THR A 9 -17.17 9.26 -1.29
N THR A 10 -16.09 8.92 -0.60
CA THR A 10 -15.17 9.81 0.11
C THR A 10 -13.87 9.88 -0.67
N VAL A 11 -13.33 11.09 -0.85
CA VAL A 11 -12.05 11.32 -1.50
C VAL A 11 -11.12 12.04 -0.55
N VAL A 12 -9.93 11.48 -0.33
CA VAL A 12 -8.88 12.07 0.49
C VAL A 12 -7.62 12.22 -0.36
N ILE A 13 -6.95 13.36 -0.23
CA ILE A 13 -5.72 13.68 -0.97
C ILE A 13 -4.63 13.95 0.08
N PRO A 14 -3.81 12.95 0.43
CA PRO A 14 -2.64 13.17 1.26
C PRO A 14 -1.75 14.25 0.67
N THR A 15 -1.02 14.96 1.53
CA THR A 15 -0.15 16.03 1.05
C THR A 15 1.07 15.47 0.32
N LEU A 16 1.55 14.29 0.71
CA LEU A 16 2.62 13.54 0.02
C LEU A 16 2.61 12.07 0.49
N VAL A 17 3.03 11.13 -0.35
CA VAL A 17 3.39 9.78 0.09
C VAL A 17 4.88 9.78 0.44
N LEU A 18 5.22 9.56 1.71
CA LEU A 18 6.61 9.64 2.19
C LEU A 18 7.40 8.37 1.88
N ASP A 19 6.75 7.22 1.98
CA ASP A 19 7.36 5.93 1.69
C ASP A 19 6.32 5.00 1.07
N TYR A 20 6.76 4.27 0.05
CA TYR A 20 5.99 3.29 -0.69
C TYR A 20 6.82 2.02 -0.81
N SER A 21 6.57 1.07 0.11
CA SER A 21 7.23 -0.23 0.10
C SER A 21 6.21 -1.34 -0.13
N TYR A 22 6.59 -2.33 -0.92
CA TYR A 22 5.76 -3.50 -1.18
C TYR A 22 6.60 -4.73 -1.49
N GLU A 23 6.02 -5.88 -1.16
CA GLU A 23 6.52 -7.18 -1.54
C GLU A 23 5.44 -7.92 -2.32
N ARG A 24 5.87 -8.90 -3.13
CA ARG A 24 4.99 -9.83 -3.84
C ARG A 24 5.52 -11.23 -3.66
N GLU A 25 4.63 -12.16 -3.36
CA GLU A 25 5.01 -13.57 -3.33
C GLU A 25 5.36 -14.03 -4.75
N ALA A 26 6.61 -14.42 -4.99
CA ALA A 26 7.08 -14.84 -6.32
C ALA A 26 6.39 -16.11 -6.84
N ARG A 27 5.80 -16.92 -5.93
CA ARG A 27 5.05 -18.18 -6.19
C ARG A 27 5.76 -19.17 -7.13
N THR A 28 7.07 -19.03 -7.25
CA THR A 28 7.95 -19.89 -8.03
C THR A 28 8.41 -21.02 -7.13
N ILE A 29 8.13 -22.26 -7.52
CA ILE A 29 8.54 -23.45 -6.78
C ILE A 29 9.74 -24.05 -7.51
N VAL A 30 10.86 -24.16 -6.81
CA VAL A 30 12.08 -24.79 -7.31
C VAL A 30 12.24 -26.14 -6.62
N HIS A 31 12.21 -27.22 -7.39
CA HIS A 31 12.42 -28.57 -6.90
C HIS A 31 13.80 -29.06 -7.36
N THR A 32 14.73 -29.14 -6.41
CA THR A 32 16.05 -29.71 -6.66
C THR A 32 15.95 -31.22 -6.71
N VAL A 33 16.18 -31.81 -7.89
CA VAL A 33 16.22 -33.27 -8.07
C VAL A 33 17.63 -33.75 -7.75
N LEU A 34 17.75 -34.75 -6.87
CA LEU A 34 19.04 -35.36 -6.53
C LEU A 34 19.69 -35.96 -7.79
N ASP A 35 21.01 -35.81 -7.91
CA ASP A 35 21.83 -36.26 -9.05
C ASP A 35 21.50 -35.62 -10.42
N ARG A 36 20.79 -34.48 -10.42
CA ARG A 36 20.55 -33.67 -11.62
C ARG A 36 21.12 -32.26 -11.46
N SER A 37 21.76 -31.73 -12.50
CA SER A 37 22.38 -30.39 -12.47
C SER A 37 21.38 -29.24 -12.62
N ASP A 38 20.23 -29.52 -13.23
CA ASP A 38 19.15 -28.57 -13.47
C ASP A 38 17.97 -28.84 -12.54
N PRO A 39 17.37 -27.83 -11.88
CA PRO A 39 16.19 -28.01 -11.03
C PRO A 39 14.89 -28.05 -11.86
N ASP A 40 13.85 -28.70 -11.34
CA ASP A 40 12.50 -28.56 -11.90
C ASP A 40 11.89 -27.27 -11.39
N ILE A 41 11.42 -26.42 -12.30
CA ILE A 41 10.85 -25.11 -11.96
C ILE A 41 9.38 -25.10 -12.33
N THR A 42 8.52 -24.88 -11.33
CA THR A 42 7.09 -24.59 -11.56
C THR A 42 6.85 -23.10 -11.39
N LEU A 43 6.37 -22.47 -12.48
CA LEU A 43 6.03 -21.05 -12.50
C LEU A 43 4.53 -20.86 -12.22
N ARG A 44 4.20 -19.91 -11.34
CA ARG A 44 2.84 -19.41 -11.14
C ARG A 44 2.87 -17.88 -11.21
N PRO A 45 1.75 -17.23 -11.55
CA PRO A 45 1.67 -15.77 -11.48
C PRO A 45 2.05 -15.29 -10.09
N VAL A 46 2.83 -14.22 -10.04
CA VAL A 46 3.21 -13.55 -8.79
C VAL A 46 1.97 -13.10 -8.02
N GLY A 47 2.08 -13.09 -6.69
CA GLY A 47 1.04 -12.54 -5.83
C GLY A 47 0.82 -11.04 -6.07
N LEU A 48 -0.32 -10.55 -5.59
CA LEU A 48 -0.59 -9.11 -5.53
C LEU A 48 0.30 -8.44 -4.48
N ARG A 49 0.47 -7.12 -4.57
CA ARG A 49 1.27 -6.37 -3.61
C ARG A 49 0.72 -6.48 -2.20
N THR A 50 1.60 -6.64 -1.24
CA THR A 50 1.32 -6.39 0.17
C THR A 50 2.43 -5.52 0.72
N GLY A 51 2.12 -4.59 1.61
CA GLY A 51 3.15 -3.71 2.15
C GLY A 51 2.59 -2.68 3.09
N THR A 52 3.32 -1.59 3.26
CA THR A 52 2.95 -0.50 4.15
C THR A 52 2.98 0.82 3.39
N LEU A 53 1.87 1.56 3.44
CA LEU A 53 1.74 2.91 2.93
C LEU A 53 2.03 3.91 4.04
N THR A 54 2.96 4.84 3.80
CA THR A 54 3.25 5.94 4.73
C THR A 54 2.90 7.28 4.07
N MET A 55 1.90 7.95 4.61
CA MET A 55 1.31 9.17 4.06
C MET A 55 1.59 10.37 4.95
N PHE A 56 2.10 11.44 4.37
CA PHE A 56 2.27 12.74 5.01
C PHE A 56 0.97 13.55 4.94
N CYS A 57 0.59 14.07 6.09
CA CYS A 57 -0.55 14.95 6.27
C CYS A 57 -0.08 16.25 6.92
N LEU A 58 -0.31 17.38 6.25
CA LEU A 58 0.11 18.69 6.77
C LEU A 58 -0.65 19.11 8.04
N THR A 59 -1.89 18.63 8.21
CA THR A 59 -2.75 19.00 9.34
C THR A 59 -3.26 17.79 10.09
N ARG A 60 -3.63 17.99 11.36
CA ARG A 60 -4.26 16.96 12.18
C ARG A 60 -5.59 16.50 11.58
N ALA A 61 -6.37 17.44 11.06
CA ALA A 61 -7.65 17.14 10.43
C ALA A 61 -7.46 16.18 9.25
N LEU A 62 -6.52 16.48 8.35
CA LEU A 62 -6.21 15.60 7.22
C LEU A 62 -5.72 14.23 7.68
N ALA A 63 -4.89 14.17 8.73
CA ALA A 63 -4.43 12.89 9.26
C ALA A 63 -5.59 12.04 9.81
N VAL A 64 -6.58 12.66 10.46
CA VAL A 64 -7.80 11.98 10.91
C VAL A 64 -8.62 11.50 9.73
N ASP A 65 -8.82 12.32 8.70
CA ASP A 65 -9.58 11.93 7.51
C ASP A 65 -8.91 10.75 6.77
N VAL A 66 -7.58 10.77 6.65
CA VAL A 66 -6.81 9.66 6.08
C VAL A 66 -6.91 8.41 6.96
N GLU A 67 -6.87 8.55 8.28
CA GLU A 67 -7.04 7.40 9.17
C GLU A 67 -8.46 6.82 9.08
N ASP A 68 -9.48 7.65 9.01
CA ASP A 68 -10.88 7.24 9.00
C ASP A 68 -11.29 6.56 7.69
N ILE A 69 -10.78 7.00 6.53
CA ILE A 69 -11.00 6.28 5.27
C ILE A 69 -10.37 4.87 5.31
N HIS A 70 -9.22 4.70 5.96
CA HIS A 70 -8.56 3.39 6.09
C HIS A 70 -9.16 2.51 7.19
N ARG A 71 -9.84 3.10 8.18
CA ARG A 71 -10.62 2.36 9.19
C ARG A 71 -11.94 1.83 8.63
N THR A 72 -12.46 2.47 7.60
CA THR A 72 -13.72 2.08 6.96
C THR A 72 -13.51 0.78 6.19
N PHE A 73 -14.42 -0.18 6.36
CA PHE A 73 -14.37 -1.42 5.61
C PHE A 73 -14.68 -1.12 4.13
N GLY A 74 -13.84 -1.58 3.21
CA GLY A 74 -14.12 -1.38 1.79
C GLY A 74 -12.92 -1.56 0.89
N LEU A 75 -13.23 -1.53 -0.41
CA LEU A 75 -12.26 -1.44 -1.49
C LEU A 75 -11.81 0.01 -1.62
N LEU A 76 -10.53 0.26 -1.46
CA LEU A 76 -9.92 1.57 -1.65
C LEU A 76 -9.21 1.60 -3.00
N THR A 77 -9.28 2.76 -3.66
CA THR A 77 -8.53 3.03 -4.89
C THR A 77 -7.47 4.07 -4.58
N LEU A 78 -6.21 3.75 -4.87
CA LEU A 78 -5.12 4.70 -4.87
C LEU A 78 -4.79 5.06 -6.32
N THR A 79 -4.72 6.36 -6.61
CA THR A 79 -4.17 6.88 -7.86
C THR A 79 -3.13 7.95 -7.59
N SER A 80 -2.01 7.94 -8.31
CA SER A 80 -0.95 8.92 -8.16
C SER A 80 -0.43 9.43 -9.50
N ASP A 81 -0.48 10.75 -9.69
CA ASP A 81 0.11 11.38 -10.87
C ASP A 81 1.66 11.44 -10.79
N GLU A 82 2.22 11.26 -9.59
CA GLU A 82 3.67 11.33 -9.32
C GLU A 82 4.35 9.98 -9.51
N GLU A 83 3.69 8.90 -9.08
CA GLU A 83 4.16 7.53 -9.23
C GLU A 83 3.04 6.65 -9.80
N PRO A 84 2.81 6.68 -11.13
CA PRO A 84 1.70 5.95 -11.74
C PRO A 84 1.75 4.44 -11.52
N THR A 85 2.91 3.88 -11.15
CA THR A 85 3.02 2.46 -10.80
C THR A 85 2.39 2.14 -9.45
N ALA A 86 2.10 3.15 -8.61
CA ALA A 86 1.41 2.99 -7.34
C ALA A 86 -0.11 2.77 -7.51
N ASP A 87 -0.69 3.08 -8.68
CA ASP A 87 -2.11 2.91 -8.94
C ASP A 87 -2.56 1.48 -8.64
N MET A 88 -3.59 1.35 -7.80
CA MET A 88 -4.11 0.05 -7.36
C MET A 88 -5.48 0.13 -6.71
N PHE A 89 -6.16 -1.02 -6.72
CA PHE A 89 -7.22 -1.32 -5.78
C PHE A 89 -6.61 -2.06 -4.59
N TYR A 90 -6.96 -1.67 -3.37
CA TYR A 90 -6.40 -2.28 -2.18
C TYR A 90 -7.40 -2.26 -1.03
N VAL A 91 -7.08 -3.04 0.01
CA VAL A 91 -7.76 -3.01 1.30
C VAL A 91 -6.74 -2.71 2.39
N ALA A 92 -7.14 -1.95 3.40
CA ALA A 92 -6.36 -1.82 4.61
C ALA A 92 -6.33 -3.18 5.34
N THR A 93 -5.16 -3.57 5.80
CA THR A 93 -4.92 -4.81 6.54
C THR A 93 -4.09 -4.50 7.78
N GLY A 94 -4.01 -5.42 8.74
CA GLY A 94 -3.04 -5.30 9.83
C GLY A 94 -3.17 -4.02 10.64
N ARG A 95 -2.13 -3.17 10.60
CA ARG A 95 -2.00 -1.99 11.45
C ARG A 95 -2.35 -0.71 10.70
N ILE A 96 -3.06 0.16 11.41
CA ILE A 96 -3.29 1.56 11.04
C ILE A 96 -2.75 2.39 12.20
N GLY A 97 -1.89 3.36 11.92
CA GLY A 97 -1.28 4.20 12.94
C GLY A 97 -1.12 5.64 12.45
N SER A 98 -1.22 6.59 13.38
CA SER A 98 -0.98 8.01 13.13
C SER A 98 0.05 8.52 14.13
N SER A 99 1.02 9.29 13.65
CA SER A 99 2.10 9.86 14.47
C SER A 99 2.31 11.33 14.15
N TRP A 100 2.62 12.11 15.19
CA TRP A 100 3.00 13.52 15.06
C TRP A 100 4.51 13.64 15.19
N ASP A 101 5.12 14.28 14.20
CA ASP A 101 6.53 14.65 14.17
C ASP A 101 6.63 16.14 14.52
N PRO A 102 7.00 16.50 15.76
CA PRO A 102 7.06 17.89 16.21
C PRO A 102 8.22 18.68 15.59
N GLU A 103 9.27 18.00 15.14
CA GLU A 103 10.45 18.65 14.55
C GLU A 103 10.11 19.21 13.17
N HIS A 104 9.34 18.45 12.39
CA HIS A 104 8.91 18.84 11.06
C HIS A 104 7.46 19.38 11.02
N ASN A 105 6.82 19.50 12.19
CA ASN A 105 5.45 19.96 12.38
C ASN A 105 4.46 19.26 11.43
N ARG A 106 4.49 17.92 11.41
CA ARG A 106 3.72 17.11 10.46
C ARG A 106 3.09 15.88 11.07
N TRP A 107 2.02 15.42 10.43
CA TRP A 107 1.43 14.12 10.72
C TRP A 107 1.85 13.09 9.69
N THR A 108 2.05 11.86 10.15
CA THR A 108 2.30 10.71 9.30
C THR A 108 1.31 9.62 9.65
N VAL A 109 0.60 9.12 8.63
CA VAL A 109 -0.33 7.99 8.75
C VAL A 109 0.28 6.79 8.06
N THR A 110 0.35 5.66 8.76
CA THR A 110 0.94 4.41 8.30
C THR A 110 -0.15 3.34 8.25
N VAL A 111 -0.27 2.65 7.13
CA VAL A 111 -1.30 1.62 6.90
C VAL A 111 -0.69 0.40 6.21
N ASP A 112 -0.84 -0.77 6.81
CA ASP A 112 -0.53 -2.02 6.10
C ASP A 112 -1.65 -2.30 5.08
N TYR A 113 -1.30 -2.75 3.89
CA TYR A 113 -2.26 -2.97 2.82
C TYR A 113 -2.04 -4.28 2.06
N ALA A 114 -3.13 -4.74 1.43
CA ALA A 114 -3.09 -5.77 0.42
C ALA A 114 -3.79 -5.27 -0.85
N GLU A 115 -3.09 -5.32 -1.97
CA GLU A 115 -3.66 -5.07 -3.30
C GLU A 115 -4.63 -6.20 -3.66
N VAL A 116 -5.70 -5.82 -4.33
CA VAL A 116 -6.77 -6.72 -4.77
C VAL A 116 -7.12 -6.45 -6.23
N LEU A 117 -7.72 -7.44 -6.89
CA LEU A 117 -8.34 -7.22 -8.20
C LEU A 117 -9.74 -6.64 -8.00
N PRO A 118 -10.19 -5.73 -8.88
CA PRO A 118 -11.53 -5.14 -8.82
C PRO A 118 -12.65 -6.18 -9.04
#